data_AF-A0A8S3E7V2-F1
#
_entry.id   AF-A0A8S3E7V2-F1
#
_cell.length_a   1.000
_cell.length_b   1.000
_cell.length_c   1.000
_cell.angle_alpha   90.00
_cell.angle_beta   90.00
_cell.angle_gamma   90.00
#
_symmetry.space_group_name_H-M   'P 1'
#
loop_
_entity.id
_entity.type
_entity.pdbx_description
1 polymer ?
#
loop_
_entity_poly.entity_id
_entity_poly.type
_entity_poly.pdbx_seq_one_letter_code
_entity_poly.pdbx_strand_id
1 'polypeptide(L)'
;MHNAMNTSTSTTIYSNKDLSTSSNNQINKSMITYSTNGSSNEKVIIIDTTAIYDSINLGRRIDVIWPNEQMRLNGGRNVWSGWMPSVGMTGLVVHRWIPRHRDTRQRSHIDKCILLVHIDKHDKFVPIAEHGVRFIGESTYL
;
A
#
# COMPACT_ATOMS: atom_id res chain seq x y z
N MET A 1 -3.82 -59.53 37.05
CA MET A 1 -4.08 -58.84 35.77
C MET A 1 -3.10 -57.68 35.69
N HIS A 2 -2.08 -57.82 34.83
CA HIS A 2 -0.93 -56.91 34.73
C HIS A 2 -1.06 -55.99 33.50
N ASN A 3 -0.53 -54.79 33.68
CA ASN A 3 0.20 -53.92 32.74
C ASN A 3 -0.53 -53.10 31.67
N ALA A 4 -0.05 -51.85 31.62
CA ALA A 4 -0.27 -50.80 30.63
C ALA A 4 0.12 -51.22 29.21
N MET A 5 -0.57 -50.62 28.23
CA MET A 5 -0.27 -50.74 26.81
C MET A 5 0.08 -49.38 26.22
N ASN A 6 1.15 -49.42 25.42
CA ASN A 6 1.86 -48.34 24.74
C ASN A 6 1.54 -48.39 23.23
N THR A 7 2.20 -47.53 22.42
CA THR A 7 2.40 -47.57 20.94
C THR A 7 1.46 -46.69 20.08
N SER A 8 1.86 -46.06 18.95
CA SER A 8 3.16 -45.72 18.32
C SER A 8 2.92 -44.83 17.06
N THR A 9 3.87 -43.90 16.79
CA THR A 9 4.47 -43.47 15.48
C THR A 9 3.63 -43.19 14.21
N SER A 10 3.88 -42.04 13.53
CA SER A 10 4.74 -41.96 12.30
C SER A 10 4.63 -40.65 11.51
N THR A 11 5.80 -40.13 11.13
CA THR A 11 6.14 -39.08 10.15
C THR A 11 5.67 -39.43 8.72
N THR A 12 5.43 -38.43 7.84
CA THR A 12 6.02 -38.33 6.47
C THR A 12 5.57 -37.06 5.71
N ILE A 13 6.57 -36.38 5.15
CA ILE A 13 6.57 -35.25 4.20
C ILE A 13 6.19 -35.75 2.79
N TYR A 14 5.43 -34.98 2.02
CA TYR A 14 5.48 -35.06 0.55
C TYR A 14 5.42 -33.67 -0.13
N SER A 15 6.49 -33.39 -0.86
CA SER A 15 6.71 -32.31 -1.84
C SER A 15 5.93 -32.53 -3.15
N ASN A 16 5.70 -31.48 -3.93
CA ASN A 16 5.53 -31.52 -5.40
C ASN A 16 6.09 -30.18 -5.95
N LYS A 17 7.29 -30.13 -6.56
CA LYS A 17 7.70 -30.44 -7.94
C LYS A 17 6.94 -29.68 -9.04
N ASP A 18 7.73 -28.89 -9.77
CA ASP A 18 7.40 -28.07 -10.93
C ASP A 18 6.81 -28.87 -12.11
N LEU A 19 5.89 -28.23 -12.84
CA LEU A 19 5.58 -28.58 -14.22
C LEU A 19 5.33 -27.28 -15.02
N SER A 20 6.11 -27.08 -16.08
CA SER A 20 6.01 -25.96 -17.01
C SER A 20 5.00 -26.26 -18.13
N THR A 21 4.28 -25.25 -18.61
CA THR A 21 3.79 -25.18 -20.00
C THR A 21 3.41 -23.74 -20.37
N SER A 22 3.95 -23.27 -21.49
CA SER A 22 3.76 -21.93 -22.05
C SER A 22 2.42 -21.75 -22.80
N SER A 23 2.03 -20.47 -22.95
CA SER A 23 1.24 -19.85 -24.05
C SER A 23 -0.16 -19.34 -23.69
N ASN A 24 -0.29 -18.04 -23.39
CA ASN A 24 -0.87 -17.05 -24.33
C ASN A 24 -1.13 -15.68 -23.66
N ASN A 25 -0.71 -14.63 -24.38
CA ASN A 25 -0.93 -13.22 -24.07
C ASN A 25 -2.42 -12.86 -24.04
N GLN A 26 -2.92 -12.46 -22.87
CA GLN A 26 -3.85 -11.34 -22.73
C GLN A 26 -3.42 -10.50 -21.53
N ILE A 27 -2.96 -9.29 -21.80
CA ILE A 27 -2.58 -8.26 -20.84
C ILE A 27 -3.82 -7.87 -20.03
N ASN A 28 -4.03 -8.49 -18.88
CA ASN A 28 -4.91 -7.97 -17.85
C ASN A 28 -4.11 -7.01 -16.97
N LYS A 29 -4.07 -5.74 -17.38
CA LYS A 29 -3.47 -4.60 -16.66
C LYS A 29 -4.17 -4.27 -15.32
N SER A 30 -4.97 -5.19 -14.77
CA SER A 30 -5.81 -4.98 -13.58
C SER A 30 -5.38 -5.79 -12.35
N MET A 31 -4.25 -6.50 -12.41
CA MET A 31 -3.63 -7.15 -11.25
C MET A 31 -2.10 -7.19 -11.43
N ILE A 32 -1.45 -6.04 -11.55
CA ILE A 32 -0.07 -5.99 -11.09
C ILE A 32 -0.19 -6.19 -9.59
N THR A 33 0.34 -7.32 -9.12
CA THR A 33 0.47 -7.76 -7.75
C THR A 33 0.84 -6.60 -6.84
N TYR A 34 -0.15 -5.88 -6.31
CA TYR A 34 0.06 -5.11 -5.09
C TYR A 34 0.34 -6.17 -4.05
N SER A 35 1.61 -6.35 -3.71
CA SER A 35 2.03 -7.26 -2.66
C SER A 35 1.14 -7.01 -1.46
N THR A 36 0.27 -7.98 -1.17
CA THR A 36 -0.56 -8.07 0.04
C THR A 36 0.29 -8.16 1.32
N ASN A 37 1.61 -8.04 1.18
CA ASN A 37 2.59 -7.91 2.25
C ASN A 37 2.94 -6.42 2.37
N GLY A 38 2.20 -5.72 3.23
CA GLY A 38 2.23 -4.26 3.39
C GLY A 38 3.52 -3.65 3.93
N SER A 39 4.64 -3.74 3.21
CA SER A 39 5.89 -3.05 3.55
C SER A 39 6.84 -2.86 2.34
N SER A 40 6.33 -2.60 1.14
CA SER A 40 7.19 -2.14 0.04
C SER A 40 7.29 -0.61 0.12
N ASN A 41 8.34 -0.09 0.75
CA ASN A 41 8.71 1.33 0.78
C ASN A 41 9.11 1.79 -0.63
N GLU A 42 8.16 1.77 -1.55
CA GLU A 42 8.36 2.17 -2.93
C GLU A 42 8.61 3.67 -2.98
N LYS A 43 9.71 4.04 -3.61
CA LYS A 43 10.07 5.42 -3.82
C LYS A 43 9.34 5.96 -5.03
N VAL A 44 8.69 7.09 -4.86
CA VAL A 44 7.92 7.78 -5.89
C VAL A 44 8.35 9.23 -6.03
N ILE A 45 8.06 9.80 -7.20
CA ILE A 45 8.16 11.23 -7.48
C ILE A 45 6.79 11.75 -7.90
N ILE A 46 6.37 12.89 -7.36
CA ILE A 46 5.14 13.58 -7.75
C ILE A 46 5.33 14.13 -9.17
N ILE A 47 4.42 13.79 -10.07
CA ILE A 47 4.41 14.26 -11.47
C ILE A 47 3.19 15.11 -11.81
N ASP A 48 2.12 15.02 -11.02
CA ASP A 48 0.90 15.81 -11.21
C ASP A 48 0.28 16.17 -9.85
N THR A 49 0.26 17.47 -9.53
CA THR A 49 -0.29 17.98 -8.27
C THR A 49 -1.81 18.05 -8.28
N THR A 50 -2.48 17.99 -9.44
CA THR A 50 -3.94 17.99 -9.54
C THR A 50 -4.55 16.66 -9.08
N ALA A 51 -3.72 15.61 -9.01
CA ALA A 51 -4.08 14.29 -8.50
C ALA A 51 -4.05 14.18 -6.95
N ILE A 52 -3.74 15.27 -6.24
CA ILE A 52 -3.59 15.30 -4.79
C ILE A 52 -4.94 15.49 -4.11
N TYR A 53 -5.24 14.64 -3.13
CA TYR A 53 -6.44 14.74 -2.30
C TYR A 53 -6.15 15.54 -1.03
N ASP A 54 -5.96 16.83 -1.20
CA ASP A 54 -5.59 17.78 -0.13
C ASP A 54 -6.65 17.89 0.98
N SER A 55 -7.91 17.59 0.68
CA SER A 55 -9.07 17.77 1.53
C SER A 55 -9.65 16.47 2.11
N ILE A 56 -8.89 15.37 2.03
CA ILE A 56 -9.26 14.02 2.52
C ILE A 56 -9.14 13.85 4.04
N ASN A 57 -8.80 14.92 4.75
CA ASN A 57 -8.67 14.97 6.21
C ASN A 57 -9.46 16.15 6.79
N LEU A 58 -10.69 16.34 6.31
CA LEU A 58 -11.57 17.43 6.76
C LEU A 58 -12.70 16.95 7.67
N GLY A 59 -12.63 15.69 8.15
CA GLY A 59 -13.64 15.08 9.02
C GLY A 59 -14.94 14.79 8.28
N ARG A 60 -14.89 14.64 6.95
CA ARG A 60 -16.09 14.34 6.16
C ARG A 60 -16.42 12.86 6.25
N ARG A 61 -17.70 12.54 6.08
CA ARG A 61 -18.17 11.14 6.03
C ARG A 61 -17.51 10.30 4.92
N ILE A 62 -16.86 10.95 3.96
CA ILE A 62 -16.17 10.35 2.82
C ILE A 62 -14.64 10.29 3.00
N ASP A 63 -14.11 10.62 4.18
CA ASP A 63 -12.68 10.49 4.46
C ASP A 63 -12.31 9.02 4.66
N VAL A 64 -11.17 8.64 4.10
CA VAL A 64 -10.61 7.29 4.26
C VAL A 64 -10.19 7.03 5.71
N ILE A 65 -10.08 5.75 6.09
CA ILE A 65 -9.51 5.37 7.39
C ILE A 65 -7.99 5.49 7.32
N TRP A 66 -7.43 6.42 8.09
CA TRP A 66 -5.98 6.63 8.16
C TRP A 66 -5.26 5.46 8.85
N PRO A 67 -4.03 5.11 8.43
CA PRO A 67 -3.28 3.99 9.02
C PRO A 67 -2.99 4.18 10.52
N ASN A 68 -2.73 5.44 10.91
CA ASN A 68 -2.60 5.86 12.30
C ASN A 68 -2.87 7.37 12.41
N GLU A 69 -3.06 7.81 13.64
CA GLU A 69 -3.42 9.19 13.96
C GLU A 69 -2.30 10.19 13.64
N GLN A 70 -1.03 9.81 13.82
CA GLN A 70 0.10 10.69 13.52
C GLN A 70 0.17 11.05 12.03
N MET A 71 -0.02 10.06 11.14
CA MET A 71 -0.07 10.28 9.70
C MET A 71 -1.23 11.20 9.31
N ARG A 72 -2.38 11.06 9.98
CA ARG A 72 -3.53 11.94 9.81
C ARG A 72 -3.20 13.36 10.24
N LEU A 73 -2.58 13.54 11.41
CA LEU A 73 -2.19 14.85 11.94
C LEU A 73 -1.09 15.53 11.12
N ASN A 74 -0.32 14.77 10.34
CA ASN A 74 0.74 15.26 9.45
C ASN A 74 0.31 15.34 7.96
N GLY A 75 -0.97 15.10 7.66
CA GLY A 75 -1.49 14.95 6.30
C GLY A 75 -2.65 15.89 5.94
N GLY A 76 -2.68 16.33 4.68
CA GLY A 76 -3.74 17.18 4.14
C GLY A 76 -3.55 18.68 4.38
N ARG A 77 -4.37 19.48 3.67
CA ARG A 77 -4.19 20.93 3.50
C ARG A 77 -4.15 21.73 4.80
N ASN A 78 -4.96 21.34 5.78
CA ASN A 78 -5.06 22.05 7.07
C ASN A 78 -3.76 21.99 7.88
N VAL A 79 -2.95 20.97 7.65
CA VAL A 79 -1.71 20.74 8.40
C VAL A 79 -0.52 21.39 7.69
N TRP A 80 -0.56 21.45 6.36
CA TRP A 80 0.56 21.88 5.56
C TRP A 80 1.02 23.33 5.82
N SER A 81 0.18 24.19 6.43
CA SER A 81 0.59 25.49 7.00
C SER A 81 1.41 26.38 6.05
N GLY A 82 1.02 26.43 4.78
CA GLY A 82 1.70 27.19 3.72
C GLY A 82 2.73 26.40 2.92
N TRP A 83 3.16 25.23 3.38
CA TRP A 83 3.84 24.24 2.53
C TRP A 83 2.82 23.66 1.55
N MET A 84 3.21 23.35 0.31
CA MET A 84 2.39 22.62 -0.65
C MET A 84 3.26 21.57 -1.35
N PRO A 85 2.72 20.37 -1.62
CA PRO A 85 3.40 19.41 -2.47
C PRO A 85 3.55 19.95 -3.91
N SER A 86 4.71 19.70 -4.50
CA SER A 86 5.05 20.18 -5.86
C SER A 86 5.55 19.03 -6.73
N VAL A 87 5.40 19.19 -8.05
CA VAL A 87 6.02 18.29 -9.04
C VAL A 87 7.53 18.21 -8.78
N GLY A 88 8.08 17.00 -8.87
CA GLY A 88 9.49 16.72 -8.62
C GLY A 88 9.82 16.35 -7.17
N MET A 89 8.90 16.56 -6.22
CA MET A 89 9.08 16.08 -4.84
C MET A 89 9.05 14.56 -4.79
N THR A 90 9.97 13.97 -4.03
CA THR A 90 10.08 12.51 -3.85
C THR A 90 9.66 12.09 -2.46
N GLY A 91 9.12 10.89 -2.33
CA GLY A 91 8.77 10.29 -1.05
C GLY A 91 8.59 8.78 -1.13
N LEU A 92 8.21 8.18 -0.01
CA LEU A 92 7.93 6.75 0.11
C LEU A 92 6.43 6.51 0.18
N VAL A 93 5.94 5.51 -0.55
CA VAL A 93 4.56 5.03 -0.37
C VAL A 93 4.49 4.25 0.93
N VAL A 94 3.77 4.79 1.92
CA VAL A 94 3.63 4.19 3.25
C VAL A 94 2.26 3.52 3.46
N HIS A 95 1.28 3.81 2.60
CA HIS A 95 -0.03 3.17 2.62
C HIS A 95 -0.75 3.27 1.27
N ARG A 96 -1.72 2.39 1.05
CA ARG A 96 -2.60 2.41 -0.14
C ARG A 96 -4.05 2.20 0.26
N TRP A 97 -4.95 3.00 -0.30
CA TRP A 97 -6.38 2.77 -0.28
C TRP A 97 -6.85 2.34 -1.68
N ILE A 98 -7.36 1.12 -1.78
CA ILE A 98 -7.72 0.47 -3.05
C ILE A 98 -9.25 0.40 -3.17
N PRO A 99 -9.83 0.68 -4.34
CA PRO A 99 -11.27 0.53 -4.56
C PRO A 99 -11.76 -0.87 -4.22
N ARG A 100 -12.93 -0.95 -3.57
CA ARG A 100 -13.62 -2.21 -3.25
C ARG A 100 -12.81 -3.20 -2.37
N HIS A 101 -11.68 -2.79 -1.79
CA HIS A 101 -10.86 -3.63 -0.91
C HIS A 101 -11.64 -4.16 0.30
N ARG A 102 -11.62 -5.47 0.59
CA ARG A 102 -12.46 -6.09 1.65
C ARG A 102 -12.28 -5.42 3.03
N ASP A 103 -11.05 -5.18 3.43
CA ASP A 103 -10.71 -4.43 4.64
C ASP A 103 -10.96 -2.93 4.44
N THR A 104 -11.77 -2.32 5.31
CA THR A 104 -12.11 -0.90 5.28
C THR A 104 -10.91 0.02 5.52
N ARG A 105 -9.87 -0.44 6.25
CA ARG A 105 -8.64 0.33 6.49
C ARG A 105 -7.79 0.53 5.24
N GLN A 106 -7.97 -0.36 4.27
CA GLN A 106 -7.28 -0.35 2.99
C GLN A 106 -8.23 0.07 1.85
N ARG A 107 -9.45 0.50 2.15
CA ARG A 107 -10.48 0.76 1.14
C ARG A 107 -10.52 2.25 0.77
N SER A 108 -10.42 2.53 -0.52
CA SER A 108 -10.71 3.86 -1.05
C SER A 108 -12.21 4.16 -0.98
N HIS A 109 -12.57 5.41 -0.68
CA HIS A 109 -13.97 5.87 -0.69
C HIS A 109 -14.43 6.35 -2.08
N ILE A 110 -13.52 6.30 -3.06
CA ILE A 110 -13.76 6.57 -4.47
C ILE A 110 -13.31 5.37 -5.32
N ASP A 111 -13.71 5.33 -6.58
CA ASP A 111 -13.32 4.26 -7.51
C ASP A 111 -11.91 4.51 -8.11
N LYS A 112 -10.97 4.94 -7.26
CA LYS A 112 -9.55 5.15 -7.60
C LYS A 112 -8.64 4.69 -6.46
N CYS A 113 -7.45 4.20 -6.81
CA CYS A 113 -6.38 3.94 -5.85
C CYS A 113 -5.79 5.27 -5.35
N ILE A 114 -5.68 5.41 -4.02
CA ILE A 114 -5.06 6.55 -3.35
C ILE A 114 -3.81 6.03 -2.63
N LEU A 115 -2.67 6.64 -2.92
CA LEU A 115 -1.41 6.40 -2.23
C LEU A 115 -1.25 7.41 -1.10
N LEU A 116 -0.69 6.99 0.02
CA LEU A 116 -0.16 7.89 1.04
C LEU A 116 1.34 7.97 0.90
N VAL A 117 1.85 9.13 0.51
CA VAL A 117 3.29 9.35 0.31
C VAL A 117 3.87 10.14 1.49
N HIS A 118 4.89 9.61 2.16
CA HIS A 118 5.67 10.34 3.15
C HIS A 118 6.79 11.11 2.45
N ILE A 119 6.78 12.44 2.62
CA ILE A 119 7.81 13.34 2.09
C ILE A 119 8.82 13.60 3.21
N ASP A 120 9.87 12.78 3.27
CA ASP A 120 10.86 12.76 4.37
C ASP A 120 11.39 14.15 4.75
N LYS A 121 11.76 14.97 3.76
CA LYS A 121 12.36 16.30 3.98
C LYS A 121 11.48 17.27 4.73
N HIS A 122 10.16 17.07 4.73
CA HIS A 122 9.19 17.98 5.32
C HIS A 122 8.38 17.35 6.45
N ASP A 123 8.56 16.05 6.70
CA ASP A 123 7.72 15.21 7.55
C ASP A 123 6.22 15.49 7.31
N LYS A 124 5.80 15.29 6.05
CA LYS A 124 4.42 15.49 5.61
C LYS A 124 3.92 14.27 4.88
N PHE A 125 2.64 13.99 5.03
CA PHE A 125 1.96 12.94 4.30
C PHE A 125 1.07 13.55 3.22
N VAL A 126 1.20 13.01 2.00
CA VAL A 126 0.50 13.48 0.81
C VAL A 126 -0.36 12.35 0.25
N PRO A 127 -1.68 12.43 0.45
CA PRO A 127 -2.63 11.57 -0.24
C PRO A 127 -2.71 11.95 -1.72
N ILE A 128 -2.37 11.04 -2.62
CA ILE A 128 -2.29 11.30 -4.07
C ILE A 128 -2.80 10.10 -4.85
N ALA A 129 -3.48 10.33 -5.98
CA ALA A 129 -3.87 9.24 -6.85
C ALA A 129 -2.64 8.56 -7.48
N GLU A 130 -2.74 7.26 -7.76
CA GLU A 130 -1.63 6.48 -8.33
C GLU A 130 -1.07 7.05 -9.65
N HIS A 131 -1.91 7.65 -10.49
CA HIS A 131 -1.47 8.29 -11.74
C HIS A 131 -0.72 9.62 -11.52
N GLY A 132 -0.81 10.22 -10.33
CA GLY A 132 -0.15 11.47 -9.98
C GLY A 132 1.33 11.31 -9.61
N VAL A 133 1.81 10.08 -9.56
CA VAL A 133 3.20 9.74 -9.23
C VAL A 133 3.85 8.88 -10.30
N ARG A 134 5.19 8.88 -10.29
CA ARG A 134 6.01 7.90 -11.00
C ARG A 134 6.84 7.12 -10.00
N PHE A 135 6.79 5.80 -10.08
CA PHE A 135 7.66 4.90 -9.31
C PHE A 135 9.10 5.00 -9.82
N ILE A 136 10.05 5.19 -8.91
CA ILE A 136 11.47 5.35 -9.23
C ILE A 136 12.36 4.28 -8.59
N GLY A 137 11.77 3.25 -7.97
CA GLY A 137 12.46 2.07 -7.41
C GLY A 137 12.02 1.75 -5.99
N GLU A 138 12.58 0.68 -5.42
CA GLU A 138 12.44 0.37 -3.98
C GLU A 138 13.48 1.15 -3.17
N SER A 139 13.12 1.59 -1.96
CA SER A 139 14.11 2.12 -1.02
C SER A 139 14.99 1.00 -0.49
N THR A 140 16.12 0.74 -1.16
CA THR A 140 17.21 -0.06 -0.59
C THR A 140 17.85 0.77 0.54
N TYR A 141 17.43 0.55 1.78
CA TYR A 141 18.21 0.99 2.93
C TYR A 141 19.53 0.18 2.95
N LEU A 142 20.67 0.88 2.92
CA LEU A 142 21.98 0.35 3.33
C LEU A 142 22.16 0.58 4.83
#